data_AF-X1TMT2-F1
#
_entry.id   AF-X1TMT2-F1
#
_cell.length_a   1.000
_cell.length_b   1.000
_cell.length_c   1.000
_cell.angle_alpha   90.00
_cell.angle_beta   90.00
_cell.angle_gamma   90.00
#
_symmetry.space_group_name_H-M   'P 1'
#
loop_
_entity.id
_entity.type
_entity.pdbx_description
1 polymer ?
#
loop_
_entity_poly.entity_id
_entity_poly.type
_entity_poly.pdbx_seq_one_letter_code
_entity_poly.pdbx_strand_id
1 'polypeptide(L)'
;AQLNRARVLVCTFPDFIAVELATRNALKINPRLDIVARVRRDADAEILRNIGVTELVRPEFETSLEITRHTLHRFGLTSIEIQYILNGLRGGGLV
;
A
#
# COMPACT_ATOMS: atom_id res chain seq x y z
N ALA A 1 -11.33 -19.17 -8.72
CA ALA A 1 -10.02 -18.63 -9.21
C ALA A 1 -8.92 -19.64 -8.92
N GLN A 2 -7.91 -19.80 -9.80
CA GLN A 2 -6.80 -20.76 -9.65
C GLN A 2 -5.68 -20.20 -8.74
N LEU A 3 -6.02 -19.88 -7.49
CA LEU A 3 -5.10 -19.26 -6.52
C LEU A 3 -3.84 -20.07 -6.24
N ASN A 4 -3.93 -21.40 -6.37
CA ASN A 4 -2.80 -22.33 -6.26
C ASN A 4 -1.71 -22.12 -7.32
N ARG A 5 -2.03 -21.50 -8.46
CA ARG A 5 -1.09 -21.17 -9.54
C ARG A 5 -0.87 -19.66 -9.71
N ALA A 6 -1.61 -18.85 -8.96
CA ALA A 6 -1.49 -17.40 -9.03
C ALA A 6 -0.13 -16.95 -8.50
N ARG A 7 0.47 -15.98 -9.17
CA ARG A 7 1.72 -15.35 -8.73
C ARG A 7 1.47 -14.24 -7.72
N VAL A 8 0.41 -13.47 -7.92
CA VAL A 8 0.07 -12.28 -7.11
C VAL A 8 -1.45 -12.20 -6.94
N LEU A 9 -1.88 -11.75 -5.77
CA LEU A 9 -3.24 -11.28 -5.50
C LEU A 9 -3.21 -9.78 -5.16
N VAL A 10 -4.08 -9.02 -5.81
CA VAL A 10 -4.28 -7.60 -5.53
C VAL A 10 -5.63 -7.42 -4.82
N CYS A 11 -5.60 -6.95 -3.57
CA CYS A 11 -6.78 -6.76 -2.72
C CYS A 11 -7.08 -5.27 -2.52
N THR A 12 -8.17 -4.78 -3.11
CA THR A 12 -8.49 -3.33 -3.12
C THR A 12 -9.84 -2.98 -2.48
N PHE A 13 -10.39 -3.88 -1.65
CA PHE A 13 -11.66 -3.62 -0.99
C PHE A 13 -11.57 -2.36 -0.10
N PRO A 14 -12.63 -1.55 -0.03
CA PRO A 14 -12.67 -0.41 0.88
C PRO A 14 -12.85 -0.83 2.34
N ASP A 15 -13.44 -2.00 2.57
CA ASP A 15 -13.66 -2.57 3.91
C ASP A 15 -12.47 -3.41 4.36
N PHE A 16 -11.97 -3.13 5.56
CA PHE A 16 -10.80 -3.81 6.13
C PHE A 16 -11.07 -5.30 6.39
N ILE A 17 -12.24 -5.65 6.90
CA ILE A 17 -12.58 -7.03 7.23
C ILE A 17 -12.58 -7.91 5.96
N ALA A 18 -13.09 -7.38 4.85
CA ALA A 18 -13.03 -8.03 3.55
C ALA A 18 -11.59 -8.26 3.08
N VAL A 19 -10.70 -7.26 3.24
CA VAL A 19 -9.26 -7.42 2.91
C VAL A 19 -8.64 -8.51 3.77
N GLU A 20 -8.86 -8.47 5.09
CA GLU A 20 -8.32 -9.45 6.02
C GLU A 20 -8.75 -10.87 5.66
N LEU A 21 -10.06 -11.10 5.50
CA LEU A 21 -10.61 -12.42 5.19
C LEU A 21 -10.11 -12.96 3.85
N ALA A 22 -10.07 -12.12 2.82
CA ALA A 22 -9.57 -12.51 1.51
C ALA A 22 -8.09 -12.93 1.58
N THR A 23 -7.28 -12.16 2.29
CA THR A 23 -5.85 -12.43 2.47
C THR A 23 -5.61 -13.74 3.21
N ARG A 24 -6.27 -13.95 4.36
CA ARG A 24 -6.13 -15.18 5.15
C ARG A 24 -6.53 -16.40 4.35
N ASN A 25 -7.65 -16.34 3.64
CA ASN A 25 -8.12 -17.47 2.85
C ASN A 25 -7.24 -17.74 1.63
N ALA A 26 -6.72 -16.70 0.98
CA ALA A 26 -5.78 -16.85 -0.14
C ALA A 26 -4.48 -17.55 0.29
N LEU A 27 -3.91 -17.14 1.43
CA LEU A 27 -2.68 -17.74 1.97
C LEU A 27 -2.88 -19.18 2.48
N LYS A 28 -4.08 -19.54 2.96
CA LYS A 28 -4.42 -20.95 3.24
C LYS A 28 -4.36 -21.83 1.99
N ILE A 29 -4.72 -21.28 0.82
CA ILE A 29 -4.72 -22.01 -0.46
C ILE A 29 -3.33 -22.03 -1.08
N ASN A 30 -2.61 -20.91 -1.02
CA ASN A 30 -1.25 -20.77 -1.53
C ASN A 30 -0.41 -19.97 -0.53
N PRO A 31 0.34 -20.63 0.37
CA PRO A 31 1.16 -19.96 1.37
C PRO A 31 2.32 -19.11 0.81
N ARG A 32 2.64 -19.26 -0.48
CA ARG A 32 3.70 -18.49 -1.17
C ARG A 32 3.15 -17.40 -2.07
N LEU A 33 1.85 -17.11 -1.98
CA LEU A 33 1.20 -16.10 -2.81
C LEU A 33 1.68 -14.71 -2.39
N ASP A 34 2.18 -13.93 -3.34
CA ASP A 34 2.47 -12.52 -3.14
C ASP A 34 1.17 -11.73 -3.08
N ILE A 35 1.02 -10.85 -2.08
CA ILE A 35 -0.21 -10.07 -1.89
C ILE A 35 0.13 -8.60 -1.78
N VAL A 36 -0.51 -7.80 -2.64
CA VAL A 36 -0.56 -6.34 -2.54
C VAL A 36 -1.95 -5.95 -2.04
N ALA A 37 -2.04 -5.31 -0.88
CA ALA A 37 -3.32 -4.95 -0.28
C ALA A 37 -3.45 -3.45 0.01
N ARG A 38 -4.66 -2.92 -0.21
CA ARG A 38 -5.07 -1.62 0.29
C ARG A 38 -5.21 -1.67 1.81
N VAL A 39 -4.73 -0.63 2.48
CA VAL A 39 -4.98 -0.39 3.91
C VAL A 39 -5.16 1.09 4.17
N ARG A 40 -5.94 1.45 5.19
CA ARG A 40 -6.21 2.85 5.55
C ARG A 40 -5.60 3.28 6.87
N ARG A 41 -5.58 2.40 7.87
CA ARG A 41 -5.10 2.70 9.23
C ARG A 41 -3.81 1.93 9.52
N ASP A 42 -2.93 2.51 10.32
CA ASP A 42 -1.65 1.86 10.66
C ASP A 42 -1.83 0.60 11.50
N ALA A 43 -2.81 0.59 12.42
CA ALA A 43 -3.19 -0.61 13.18
C ALA A 43 -3.64 -1.76 12.26
N ASP A 44 -4.44 -1.45 11.23
CA ASP A 44 -4.88 -2.43 10.23
C ASP A 44 -3.69 -2.94 9.40
N ALA A 45 -2.72 -2.07 9.12
CA ALA A 45 -1.53 -2.41 8.35
C ALA A 45 -0.66 -3.42 9.10
N GLU A 46 -0.49 -3.24 10.41
CA GLU A 46 0.24 -4.18 11.27
C GLU A 46 -0.42 -5.57 11.26
N ILE A 47 -1.75 -5.64 11.36
CA ILE A 47 -2.50 -6.90 11.27
C ILE A 47 -2.23 -7.60 9.92
N LEU A 48 -2.30 -6.87 8.81
CA LEU A 48 -2.07 -7.44 7.48
C LEU A 48 -0.62 -7.89 7.26
N ARG A 49 0.37 -7.15 7.81
CA ARG A 49 1.77 -7.61 7.82
C ARG A 49 1.91 -8.93 8.56
N ASN A 50 1.30 -9.05 9.73
CA ASN A 50 1.34 -10.27 10.55
C ASN A 50 0.65 -11.47 9.87
N ILE A 51 -0.32 -11.22 8.98
CA ILE A 51 -0.96 -12.26 8.17
C ILE A 51 -0.03 -12.77 7.05
N GLY A 52 0.94 -11.96 6.62
CA GLY A 52 1.86 -12.29 5.53
C GLY A 52 1.58 -11.54 4.22
N VAL A 53 0.90 -10.39 4.27
CA VAL A 53 0.80 -9.49 3.11
C VAL A 53 2.18 -8.95 2.76
N THR A 54 2.53 -9.01 1.48
CA THR A 54 3.84 -8.61 0.97
C THR A 54 3.98 -7.10 0.90
N GLU A 55 2.98 -6.42 0.33
CA GLU A 55 3.02 -4.97 0.13
C GLU A 55 1.69 -4.32 0.58
N LEU A 56 1.79 -3.21 1.28
CA LEU A 56 0.65 -2.46 1.79
C LEU A 56 0.62 -1.05 1.24
N VAL A 57 -0.47 -0.72 0.53
CA VAL A 57 -0.67 0.59 -0.07
C VAL A 57 -1.69 1.36 0.75
N ARG A 58 -1.35 2.60 1.10
CA ARG A 58 -2.25 3.58 1.73
C ARG A 58 -2.69 4.60 0.68
N PRO A 59 -3.87 4.45 0.04
CA PRO A 59 -4.26 5.31 -1.08
C PRO A 59 -4.33 6.78 -0.69
N GLU A 60 -4.78 7.10 0.52
CA GLU A 60 -4.91 8.47 1.01
C GLU A 60 -3.53 9.14 1.18
N PHE A 61 -2.53 8.37 1.63
CA PHE A 61 -1.15 8.85 1.73
C PHE A 61 -0.49 9.02 0.36
N GLU A 62 -0.64 8.06 -0.55
CA GLU A 62 -0.10 8.22 -1.92
C GLU A 62 -0.77 9.39 -2.65
N THR A 63 -2.07 9.61 -2.41
CA THR A 63 -2.79 10.76 -2.94
C THR A 63 -2.25 12.08 -2.39
N SER A 64 -1.92 12.15 -1.08
CA SER A 64 -1.35 13.37 -0.49
C SER A 64 0.04 13.70 -1.05
N LEU A 65 0.85 12.68 -1.34
CA LEU A 65 2.14 12.86 -2.03
C LEU A 65 1.96 13.39 -3.46
N GLU A 66 0.95 12.92 -4.19
CA GLU A 66 0.66 13.43 -5.54
C GLU A 66 0.16 14.88 -5.53
N ILE A 67 -0.71 15.23 -4.57
CA ILE A 67 -1.13 16.62 -4.37
C ILE A 67 0.08 17.51 -4.05
N THR A 68 0.97 17.04 -3.18
CA THR A 68 2.22 17.74 -2.83
C THR A 68 3.11 17.91 -4.05
N ARG A 69 3.30 16.85 -4.87
CA ARG A 69 4.04 16.91 -6.14
C ARG A 69 3.54 18.02 -7.04
N HIS A 70 2.23 18.03 -7.32
CA HIS A 70 1.63 19.05 -8.18
C HIS A 70 1.74 20.47 -7.60
N THR A 71 1.70 20.59 -6.28
CA THR A 71 1.84 21.88 -5.59
C THR A 71 3.26 22.40 -5.71
N LEU A 72 4.26 21.59 -5.39
CA LEU A 72 5.68 21.97 -5.50
C LEU A 72 6.09 22.28 -6.93
N HIS A 73 5.57 21.55 -7.91
CA HIS A 73 5.79 21.86 -9.32
C HIS A 73 5.29 23.27 -9.68
N ARG A 74 4.13 23.70 -9.15
CA ARG A 74 3.61 25.06 -9.36
C ARG A 74 4.45 26.14 -8.66
N PHE A 75 5.21 25.76 -7.63
CA PHE A 75 6.20 26.62 -6.99
C PHE A 75 7.56 26.65 -7.71
N GLY A 76 7.68 25.98 -8.87
CA GLY A 76 8.87 26.04 -9.72
C GLY A 76 9.99 25.06 -9.37
N LEU A 77 9.73 24.10 -8.48
CA LEU A 77 10.72 23.06 -8.16
C LEU A 77 10.87 22.08 -9.33
N THR A 78 12.10 21.59 -9.52
CA THR A 78 12.41 20.56 -10.49
C THR A 78 11.88 19.20 -10.06
N SER A 79 11.65 18.30 -11.01
CA SER A 79 11.21 16.92 -10.71
C SER A 79 12.18 16.17 -9.79
N ILE A 80 13.48 16.49 -9.83
CA ILE A 80 14.51 15.90 -8.97
C ILE A 80 14.32 16.36 -7.52
N GLU A 81 14.18 17.68 -7.29
CA GLU A 81 13.94 18.24 -5.95
C GLU A 81 12.63 17.72 -5.36
N ILE A 82 11.57 17.68 -6.16
CA ILE A 82 10.27 17.15 -5.74
C ILE A 82 10.41 15.69 -5.34
N GLN A 83 11.06 14.86 -6.17
CA GLN A 83 11.22 13.45 -5.85
C GLN A 83 12.06 13.23 -4.59
N TYR A 84 13.09 14.05 -4.37
CA TYR A 84 13.88 14.03 -3.14
C TYR A 84 13.01 14.33 -1.90
N ILE A 85 12.17 15.38 -1.96
CA ILE A 85 11.25 15.75 -0.88
C ILE A 85 10.24 14.62 -0.61
N LEU A 86 9.59 14.09 -1.64
CA LEU A 86 8.57 13.04 -1.49
C LEU A 86 9.16 11.74 -0.94
N ASN A 87 10.40 11.39 -1.31
CA ASN A 87 11.09 10.22 -0.74
C ASN A 87 11.35 10.40 0.76
N GLY A 88 11.71 11.62 1.20
CA GLY A 88 11.82 11.95 2.62
C GLY A 88 10.50 11.76 3.38
N LEU A 89 9.38 12.20 2.80
CA LEU A 89 8.05 12.03 3.39
C LEU A 89 7.57 10.58 3.44
N ARG A 90 8.00 9.72 2.51
CA ARG A 90 7.69 8.28 2.53
C ARG A 90 8.44 7.53 3.64
N GLY A 91 9.70 7.89 3.88
CA GLY A 91 10.55 7.24 4.88
C GLY A 91 10.34 7.77 6.30
N GLY A 92 9.96 9.05 6.43
CA GLY A 92 9.55 9.66 7.68
C GLY A 92 8.03 9.75 7.72
N GLY A 93 7.37 8.81 8.38
CA GLY A 93 6.09 9.15 9.02
C GLY A 93 6.32 10.46 9.76
N LEU A 94 5.53 11.49 9.42
CA LEU A 94 5.62 12.80 10.05
C LEU A 94 5.71 12.59 11.56
N VAL A 95 6.77 13.16 12.13
CA VAL A 95 7.09 13.18 13.56
C VAL A 95 5.84 13.37 14.42
#